data_AF-A0AAD7W6D0-F1
#
_entry.id   AF-A0AAD7W6D0-F1
#
_cell.length_a   1.000
_cell.length_b   1.000
_cell.length_c   1.000
_cell.angle_alpha   90.00
_cell.angle_beta   90.00
_cell.angle_gamma   90.00
#
_symmetry.space_group_name_H-M   'P 1'
#
loop_
_entity.id
_entity.type
_entity.pdbx_description
1 polymer ?
#
loop_
_entity_poly.entity_id
_entity_poly.type
_entity_poly.pdbx_seq_one_letter_code
_entity_poly.pdbx_strand_id
1 'polypeptide(L)'
;MLKPAASKTFEEYAQQIFIPYMSMKLQTVSRLDLVWDTYLADSLKGSTRAKRGQGVRRRVVAAAAIPGNWQNFLRVDSNKTELFRFLSAALMEWFDQEDKQLVITDGEAVLSKPLLPDLTSLAPCNHEEADSRMLLHASHAGQHGHHAILIRTVDTDVVALAVSLAQELQPEDELWLAFEQARVSDT
;
A
#
# COMPACT_ATOMS: atom_id res chain seq x y z
N MET A 1 -0.11 -8.75 1.64
CA MET A 1 -1.08 -8.25 2.64
C MET A 1 -0.85 -8.94 3.97
N LEU A 2 -0.86 -8.21 5.10
CA LEU A 2 -0.73 -8.82 6.44
C LEU A 2 -1.87 -9.82 6.67
N LYS A 3 -1.58 -10.91 7.39
CA LYS A 3 -2.61 -11.87 7.80
C LYS A 3 -3.36 -11.31 9.01
N PRO A 4 -4.69 -11.47 9.11
CA PRO A 4 -5.47 -10.94 10.21
C PRO A 4 -5.27 -11.68 11.55
N ALA A 5 -4.48 -12.76 11.58
CA ALA A 5 -4.18 -13.52 12.79
C ALA A 5 -5.47 -13.90 13.56
N ALA A 6 -5.56 -13.54 14.85
CA ALA A 6 -6.71 -13.82 15.71
C ALA A 6 -7.81 -12.75 15.67
N SER A 7 -7.69 -11.71 14.84
CA SER A 7 -8.69 -10.64 14.74
C SER A 7 -10.03 -11.17 14.24
N LYS A 8 -11.11 -10.80 14.95
CA LYS A 8 -12.48 -11.23 14.65
C LYS A 8 -13.16 -10.30 13.67
N THR A 9 -12.86 -9.00 13.72
CA THR A 9 -13.47 -7.98 12.86
C THR A 9 -12.43 -7.19 12.06
N PHE A 10 -12.86 -6.47 11.03
CA PHE A 10 -11.96 -5.59 10.27
C PHE A 10 -11.39 -4.45 11.12
N GLU A 11 -12.17 -3.93 12.08
CA GLU A 11 -11.69 -2.96 13.06
C GLU A 11 -10.59 -3.54 13.94
N GLU A 12 -10.80 -4.72 14.53
CA GLU A 12 -9.77 -5.40 15.32
C GLU A 12 -8.51 -5.65 14.48
N TYR A 13 -8.67 -6.05 13.22
CA TYR A 13 -7.55 -6.22 12.30
C TYR A 13 -6.78 -4.90 12.06
N ALA A 14 -7.49 -3.80 11.83
CA ALA A 14 -6.87 -2.49 11.65
C ALA A 14 -6.10 -2.06 12.90
N GLN A 15 -6.73 -2.14 14.07
CA GLN A 15 -6.18 -1.62 15.33
C GLN A 15 -5.09 -2.51 15.93
N GLN A 16 -5.19 -3.84 15.81
CA GLN A 16 -4.29 -4.77 16.48
C GLN A 16 -3.14 -5.25 15.59
N ILE A 17 -3.30 -5.18 14.26
CA ILE A 17 -2.31 -5.74 13.32
C ILE A 17 -1.80 -4.66 12.37
N PHE A 18 -2.67 -4.04 11.58
CA PHE A 18 -2.25 -3.15 10.50
C PHE A 18 -1.59 -1.87 11.01
N ILE A 19 -2.28 -1.11 11.87
CA ILE A 19 -1.78 0.15 12.44
C ILE A 19 -0.50 -0.08 13.26
N PRO A 20 -0.41 -1.08 14.17
CA PRO A 20 0.83 -1.35 14.88
C PRO A 20 2.02 -1.67 13.96
N TYR A 21 1.77 -2.42 12.88
CA TYR A 21 2.82 -2.69 11.89
C TYR A 21 3.26 -1.40 11.17
N MET A 22 2.33 -0.54 10.75
CA MET A 22 2.65 0.77 10.13
C MET A 22 3.41 1.67 11.10
N SER A 23 2.96 1.74 12.36
CA SER A 23 3.61 2.50 13.45
C SER A 23 5.05 2.05 13.66
N MET A 24 5.30 0.73 13.72
CA MET A 24 6.65 0.18 13.81
C MET A 24 7.53 0.61 12.63
N LYS A 25 7.01 0.60 11.39
CA LYS A 25 7.77 1.08 10.22
C LYS A 25 8.04 2.58 10.27
N LEU A 26 7.08 3.33 10.79
CA LEU A 26 7.16 4.78 10.90
C LEU A 26 8.25 5.24 11.89
N GLN A 27 8.64 4.43 12.88
CA GLN A 27 9.62 4.83 13.91
C GLN A 27 10.95 5.33 13.34
N THR A 28 11.43 4.73 12.25
CA THR A 28 12.76 5.01 11.68
C THR A 28 12.74 5.94 10.47
N VAL A 29 11.58 6.51 10.12
CA VAL A 29 11.42 7.35 8.93
C VAL A 29 10.68 8.64 9.26
N SER A 30 10.98 9.70 8.51
CA SER A 30 10.25 10.98 8.52
C SER A 30 8.97 10.92 7.68
N ARG A 31 8.91 10.02 6.71
CA ARG A 31 7.79 9.89 5.77
C ARG A 31 7.46 8.42 5.51
N LEU A 32 6.17 8.10 5.51
CA LEU A 32 5.63 6.79 5.18
C LEU A 32 4.66 6.91 4.01
N ASP A 33 4.94 6.14 2.95
CA ASP A 33 4.10 6.07 1.77
C ASP A 33 3.43 4.70 1.70
N LEU A 34 2.09 4.68 1.62
CA LEU A 34 1.28 3.48 1.49
C LEU A 34 0.64 3.44 0.11
N VAL A 35 0.98 2.40 -0.65
CA VAL A 35 0.59 2.29 -2.05
C VAL A 35 -0.26 1.05 -2.27
N TRP A 36 -1.39 1.24 -2.96
CA TRP A 36 -2.32 0.16 -3.31
C TRP A 36 -2.44 0.00 -4.81
N ASP A 37 -2.72 -1.23 -5.25
CA ASP A 37 -3.26 -1.48 -6.58
C ASP A 37 -4.63 -0.81 -6.72
N THR A 38 -4.96 -0.40 -7.95
CA THR A 38 -6.31 -0.06 -8.36
C THR A 38 -6.87 -1.15 -9.26
N TYR A 39 -8.06 -1.64 -8.94
CA TYR A 39 -8.71 -2.70 -9.71
C TYR A 39 -9.80 -2.11 -10.59
N LEU A 40 -9.47 -1.89 -11.87
CA LEU A 40 -10.42 -1.38 -12.87
C LEU A 40 -11.05 -2.54 -13.64
N ALA A 41 -12.39 -2.50 -13.81
CA ALA A 41 -13.14 -3.57 -14.47
C ALA A 41 -12.77 -3.71 -15.96
N ASP A 42 -12.57 -2.58 -16.64
CA ASP A 42 -12.31 -2.50 -18.08
C ASP A 42 -10.82 -2.45 -18.44
N SER A 43 -9.93 -2.86 -17.55
CA SER A 43 -8.49 -2.89 -17.84
C SER A 43 -8.07 -4.12 -18.65
N LEU A 44 -6.94 -4.00 -19.37
CA LEU A 44 -6.29 -5.13 -20.04
C LEU A 44 -6.04 -6.30 -19.08
N LYS A 45 -5.77 -6.00 -17.80
CA LYS A 45 -5.53 -6.99 -16.74
C LYS A 45 -6.83 -7.52 -16.11
N GLY A 46 -7.96 -6.82 -16.24
CA GLY A 46 -9.27 -7.24 -15.76
C GLY A 46 -9.69 -8.61 -16.27
N SER A 47 -9.48 -8.89 -17.57
CA SER A 47 -9.80 -10.19 -18.18
C SER A 47 -8.98 -11.36 -17.60
N THR A 48 -7.70 -11.12 -17.27
CA THR A 48 -6.81 -12.11 -16.65
C THR A 48 -7.19 -12.34 -15.18
N ARG A 49 -7.56 -11.28 -14.45
CA ARG A 49 -8.03 -11.37 -13.06
C ARG A 49 -9.36 -12.11 -12.94
N ALA A 50 -10.29 -11.87 -13.86
CA ALA A 50 -11.56 -12.60 -13.92
C ALA A 50 -11.36 -14.13 -14.04
N LYS A 51 -10.27 -14.57 -14.69
CA LYS A 51 -9.91 -16.00 -14.80
C LYS A 51 -9.24 -16.58 -13.54
N ARG A 52 -8.63 -15.74 -12.68
CA ARG A 52 -7.88 -16.17 -11.47
C ARG A 52 -8.77 -16.64 -10.32
N GLY A 53 -10.09 -16.47 -10.42
CA GLY A 53 -11.06 -17.27 -9.66
C GLY A 53 -12.21 -16.49 -9.02
N GLN A 54 -13.26 -17.25 -8.68
CA GLN A 54 -14.43 -16.78 -7.96
C GLN A 54 -14.18 -16.93 -6.46
N GLY A 55 -14.00 -15.81 -5.75
CA GLY A 55 -14.09 -15.79 -4.30
C GLY A 55 -15.47 -15.32 -3.84
N VAL A 56 -15.75 -15.42 -2.55
CA VAL A 56 -17.00 -14.89 -1.98
C VAL A 56 -16.85 -13.38 -1.77
N ARG A 57 -17.74 -12.62 -2.40
CA ARG A 57 -17.86 -11.17 -2.13
C ARG A 57 -18.25 -10.97 -0.66
N ARG A 58 -17.46 -10.17 0.06
CA ARG A 58 -17.75 -9.78 1.44
C ARG A 58 -17.55 -8.29 1.59
N ARG A 59 -18.57 -7.61 2.11
CA ARG A 59 -18.50 -6.19 2.40
C ARG A 59 -17.50 -5.93 3.52
N VAL A 60 -16.61 -4.95 3.35
CA VAL A 60 -15.67 -4.52 4.38
C VAL A 60 -16.27 -3.33 5.13
N VAL A 61 -16.59 -3.55 6.41
CA VAL A 61 -16.99 -2.51 7.38
C VAL A 61 -16.41 -2.89 8.74
N ALA A 62 -16.21 -1.91 9.62
CA ALA A 62 -15.54 -2.06 10.92
C ALA A 62 -15.99 -3.32 11.71
N ALA A 63 -17.29 -3.46 11.95
CA ALA A 63 -17.88 -4.54 12.73
C ALA A 63 -18.03 -5.88 11.99
N ALA A 64 -17.78 -5.93 10.68
CA ALA A 64 -17.94 -7.17 9.92
C ALA A 64 -16.83 -8.18 10.26
N ALA A 65 -17.22 -9.45 10.33
CA ALA A 65 -16.30 -10.53 10.67
C ALA A 65 -15.24 -10.74 9.58
N ILE A 66 -14.00 -10.94 10.02
CA ILE A 66 -12.89 -11.33 9.14
C ILE A 66 -13.22 -12.70 8.51
N PRO A 67 -13.00 -12.86 7.19
CA PRO A 67 -13.14 -14.15 6.55
C PRO A 67 -12.08 -15.14 7.02
N GLY A 68 -12.51 -16.33 7.44
CA GLY A 68 -11.61 -17.41 7.86
C GLY A 68 -10.63 -17.86 6.76
N ASN A 69 -10.98 -17.71 5.47
CA ASN A 69 -10.06 -17.93 4.35
C ASN A 69 -9.66 -16.58 3.73
N TRP A 70 -8.58 -16.00 4.27
CA TRP A 70 -8.06 -14.70 3.86
C TRP A 70 -7.60 -14.67 2.40
N GLN A 71 -6.96 -15.75 1.94
CA GLN A 71 -6.46 -15.85 0.56
C GLN A 71 -7.62 -15.82 -0.45
N ASN A 72 -8.70 -16.57 -0.20
CA ASN A 72 -9.88 -16.53 -1.07
C ASN A 72 -10.59 -15.17 -1.02
N PHE A 73 -10.61 -14.49 0.12
CA PHE A 73 -11.14 -13.14 0.22
C PHE A 73 -10.36 -12.16 -0.67
N LEU A 74 -9.02 -12.22 -0.65
CA LEU A 74 -8.14 -11.37 -1.46
C LEU A 74 -8.15 -11.70 -2.95
N ARG A 75 -8.73 -12.83 -3.40
CA ARG A 75 -8.92 -13.11 -4.83
C ARG A 75 -9.99 -12.24 -5.49
N VAL A 76 -10.88 -11.64 -4.71
CA VAL A 76 -11.98 -10.80 -5.23
C VAL A 76 -11.54 -9.34 -5.27
N ASP A 77 -11.52 -8.74 -6.46
CA ASP A 77 -11.07 -7.37 -6.66
C ASP A 77 -11.83 -6.35 -5.80
N SER A 78 -13.16 -6.42 -5.79
CA SER A 78 -13.98 -5.52 -4.96
C SER A 78 -13.76 -5.69 -3.45
N ASN A 79 -13.37 -6.88 -2.98
CA ASN A 79 -13.01 -7.07 -1.57
C ASN A 79 -11.70 -6.36 -1.25
N LYS A 80 -10.71 -6.43 -2.14
CA LYS A 80 -9.44 -5.71 -1.98
C LYS A 80 -9.65 -4.20 -2.05
N THR A 81 -10.43 -3.71 -3.03
CA THR A 81 -10.77 -2.29 -3.15
C THR A 81 -11.38 -1.75 -1.85
N GLU A 82 -12.38 -2.45 -1.29
CA GLU A 82 -12.98 -2.01 -0.02
C GLU A 82 -12.03 -2.14 1.16
N LEU A 83 -11.21 -3.20 1.21
CA LEU A 83 -10.20 -3.37 2.25
C LEU A 83 -9.18 -2.23 2.25
N PHE A 84 -8.64 -1.88 1.08
CA PHE A 84 -7.63 -0.84 0.94
C PHE A 84 -8.18 0.52 1.34
N ARG A 85 -9.41 0.84 0.90
CA ARG A 85 -10.10 2.07 1.32
C ARG A 85 -10.32 2.10 2.83
N PHE A 86 -10.80 1.01 3.42
CA PHE A 86 -11.03 0.90 4.86
C PHE A 86 -9.74 1.14 5.66
N LEU A 87 -8.63 0.50 5.26
CA LEU A 87 -7.35 0.64 5.94
C LEU A 87 -6.70 1.99 5.74
N SER A 88 -6.86 2.60 4.56
CA SER A 88 -6.38 3.97 4.29
C SER A 88 -7.10 4.95 5.20
N ALA A 89 -8.42 4.84 5.32
CA ALA A 89 -9.21 5.68 6.22
C ALA A 89 -8.79 5.49 7.70
N ALA A 90 -8.67 4.23 8.15
CA ALA A 90 -8.26 3.92 9.53
C ALA A 90 -6.85 4.46 9.85
N LEU A 91 -5.91 4.37 8.90
CA LEU A 91 -4.56 4.89 9.08
C LEU A 91 -4.54 6.42 9.09
N MET A 92 -5.30 7.09 8.22
CA MET A 92 -5.43 8.55 8.20
C MET A 92 -6.05 9.10 9.49
N GLU A 93 -7.01 8.37 10.06
CA GLU A 93 -7.63 8.69 11.35
C GLU A 93 -6.62 8.54 12.50
N TRP A 94 -5.91 7.42 12.55
CA TRP A 94 -4.90 7.14 13.57
C TRP A 94 -3.67 8.07 13.50
N PHE A 95 -3.25 8.47 12.29
CA PHE A 95 -2.00 9.18 12.10
C PHE A 95 -2.06 10.58 12.67
N ASP A 96 -1.48 10.80 13.84
CA ASP A 96 -1.27 12.13 14.42
C ASP A 96 0.14 12.16 15.01
N GLN A 97 1.12 12.23 14.11
CA GLN A 97 2.53 12.04 14.43
C GLN A 97 3.28 13.32 14.10
N GLU A 98 3.79 13.99 15.13
CA GLU A 98 4.59 15.20 14.98
C GLU A 98 5.83 14.93 14.11
N ASP A 99 6.17 15.91 13.27
CA ASP A 99 7.33 15.88 12.36
C ASP A 99 7.38 14.69 11.40
N LYS A 100 6.25 14.01 11.18
CA LYS A 100 6.15 12.90 10.24
C LYS A 100 5.11 13.14 9.16
N GLN A 101 5.33 12.51 8.02
CA GLN A 101 4.46 12.58 6.85
C GLN A 101 3.89 11.19 6.53
N LEU A 102 2.60 11.16 6.20
CA LEU A 102 1.90 10.02 5.64
C LEU A 102 1.39 10.40 4.26
N VAL A 103 1.63 9.56 3.25
CA VAL A 103 1.08 9.72 1.91
C VAL A 103 0.47 8.39 1.48
N ILE A 104 -0.77 8.39 0.98
CA ILE A 104 -1.50 7.18 0.60
C ILE A 104 -2.12 7.36 -0.78
N THR A 105 -2.00 6.36 -1.66
CA THR A 105 -2.84 6.29 -2.87
C THR A 105 -4.15 5.57 -2.57
N ASP A 106 -5.30 6.17 -2.86
CA ASP A 106 -6.62 5.55 -2.76
C ASP A 106 -7.37 5.71 -4.10
N GLY A 107 -7.32 4.66 -4.93
CA GLY A 107 -7.76 4.75 -6.32
C GLY A 107 -6.88 5.72 -7.11
N GLU A 108 -7.50 6.74 -7.67
CA GLU A 108 -6.80 7.85 -8.37
C GLU A 108 -6.42 9.00 -7.43
N ALA A 109 -6.97 9.04 -6.22
CA ALA A 109 -6.67 10.09 -5.26
C ALA A 109 -5.36 9.81 -4.51
N VAL A 110 -4.71 10.87 -4.05
CA VAL A 110 -3.57 10.82 -3.15
C VAL A 110 -3.92 11.59 -1.89
N LEU A 111 -3.92 10.89 -0.76
CA LEU A 111 -4.18 11.44 0.56
C LEU A 111 -2.85 11.76 1.23
N SER A 112 -2.80 12.82 2.03
CA SER A 112 -1.62 13.10 2.85
C SER A 112 -1.96 13.67 4.22
N LYS A 113 -1.11 13.38 5.21
CA LYS A 113 -1.18 13.95 6.56
C LYS A 113 0.25 14.19 7.10
N PRO A 114 0.63 15.43 7.45
CA PRO A 114 -0.10 16.67 7.17
C PRO A 114 -0.30 16.86 5.65
N LEU A 115 -1.16 17.82 5.27
CA LEU A 115 -1.35 18.14 3.85
C LEU A 115 -0.02 18.60 3.24
N LEU A 116 0.45 17.89 2.23
CA LEU A 116 1.67 18.25 1.52
C LEU A 116 1.39 19.35 0.47
N PRO A 117 2.34 20.30 0.27
CA PRO A 117 2.14 21.46 -0.60
C PRO A 117 2.12 21.13 -2.09
N ASP A 118 2.84 20.08 -2.50
CA ASP A 118 2.86 19.59 -3.87
C ASP A 118 2.65 18.07 -3.86
N LEU A 119 1.65 17.62 -4.61
CA LEU A 119 1.33 16.23 -4.88
C LEU A 119 1.08 16.03 -6.38
N THR A 120 1.42 17.01 -7.22
CA THR A 120 1.05 17.03 -8.64
C THR A 120 1.71 15.93 -9.46
N SER A 121 2.90 15.46 -9.02
CA SER A 121 3.56 14.30 -9.63
C SER A 121 3.00 12.95 -9.17
N LEU A 122 2.11 12.94 -8.17
CA LEU A 122 1.43 11.73 -7.66
C LEU A 122 -0.06 11.70 -8.03
N ALA A 123 -0.72 12.86 -8.11
CA ALA A 123 -2.16 12.99 -8.29
C ALA A 123 -2.54 13.73 -9.58
N PRO A 124 -3.54 13.25 -10.35
CA PRO A 124 -4.26 11.99 -10.15
C PRO A 124 -3.36 10.78 -10.47
N CYS A 125 -3.47 9.73 -9.66
CA CYS A 125 -2.71 8.51 -9.85
C CYS A 125 -3.41 7.58 -10.85
N ASN A 126 -3.01 7.64 -12.13
CA ASN A 126 -3.61 6.86 -13.22
C ASN A 126 -2.95 5.48 -13.44
N HIS A 127 -1.87 5.16 -12.71
CA HIS A 127 -1.22 3.85 -12.78
C HIS A 127 -2.13 2.79 -12.16
N GLU A 128 -2.29 1.62 -12.76
CA GLU A 128 -3.16 0.58 -12.16
C GLU A 128 -2.47 -0.19 -11.03
N GLU A 129 -1.16 -0.37 -11.10
CA GLU A 129 -0.43 -1.32 -10.26
C GLU A 129 0.42 -0.63 -9.20
N ALA A 130 0.48 -1.25 -8.02
CA ALA A 130 1.22 -0.72 -6.89
C ALA A 130 2.71 -0.56 -7.20
N ASP A 131 3.29 -1.42 -8.04
CA ASP A 131 4.72 -1.42 -8.36
C ASP A 131 5.22 -0.11 -9.00
N SER A 132 4.56 0.33 -10.07
CA SER A 132 4.85 1.57 -10.77
C SER A 132 4.47 2.78 -9.94
N ARG A 133 3.39 2.69 -9.15
CA ARG A 133 3.03 3.72 -8.17
C ARG A 133 4.10 3.90 -7.11
N MET A 134 4.69 2.82 -6.60
CA MET A 134 5.78 2.89 -5.61
C MET A 134 6.98 3.67 -6.15
N LEU A 135 7.31 3.54 -7.45
CA LEU A 135 8.37 4.35 -8.05
C LEU A 135 8.02 5.85 -8.12
N LEU A 136 6.78 6.20 -8.47
CA LEU A 136 6.34 7.59 -8.47
C LEU A 136 6.49 8.20 -7.07
N HIS A 137 6.08 7.46 -6.03
CA HIS A 137 6.23 7.88 -4.64
C HIS A 137 7.69 8.06 -4.24
N ALA A 138 8.58 7.13 -4.63
CA ALA A 138 10.00 7.24 -4.36
C ALA A 138 10.64 8.46 -5.08
N SER A 139 10.33 8.66 -6.36
CA SER A 139 10.78 9.84 -7.11
C SER A 139 10.29 11.15 -6.48
N HIS A 140 9.01 11.22 -6.13
CA HIS A 140 8.43 12.36 -5.43
C HIS A 140 9.12 12.59 -4.06
N ALA A 141 9.43 11.54 -3.30
CA ALA A 141 10.11 11.67 -2.01
C ALA A 141 11.49 12.32 -2.18
N GLY A 142 12.31 11.87 -3.15
CA GLY A 142 13.61 12.46 -3.46
C GLY A 142 13.52 13.93 -3.86
N GLN A 143 12.57 14.28 -4.74
CA GLN A 143 12.29 15.67 -5.14
C GLN A 143 11.87 16.57 -3.97
N HIS A 144 11.38 15.99 -2.87
CA HIS A 144 10.92 16.70 -1.68
C HIS A 144 11.90 16.56 -0.50
N GLY A 145 13.18 16.30 -0.77
CA GLY A 145 14.26 16.32 0.22
C GLY A 145 14.39 15.07 1.08
N HIS A 146 13.73 13.97 0.71
CA HIS A 146 13.93 12.68 1.36
C HIS A 146 14.95 11.86 0.57
N HIS A 147 16.22 11.95 0.98
CA HIS A 147 17.34 11.34 0.25
C HIS A 147 17.63 9.89 0.62
N ALA A 148 17.03 9.33 1.67
CA ALA A 148 17.17 7.91 2.03
C ALA A 148 15.81 7.22 1.91
N ILE A 149 15.58 6.53 0.78
CA ILE A 149 14.27 6.00 0.41
C ILE A 149 14.30 4.48 0.50
N LEU A 150 13.43 3.90 1.32
CA LEU A 150 13.29 2.45 1.46
C LEU A 150 11.99 1.95 0.82
N ILE A 151 12.10 1.16 -0.23
CA ILE A 151 11.00 0.41 -0.83
C ILE A 151 10.90 -0.97 -0.18
N ARG A 152 9.74 -1.31 0.38
CA ARG A 152 9.42 -2.65 0.91
C ARG A 152 8.48 -3.37 -0.04
N THR A 153 8.90 -4.51 -0.57
CA THR A 153 8.13 -5.25 -1.56
C THR A 153 8.35 -6.75 -1.43
N VAL A 154 7.40 -7.53 -1.91
CA VAL A 154 7.56 -8.98 -2.18
C VAL A 154 7.51 -9.27 -3.69
N ASP A 155 7.32 -8.23 -4.50
CA ASP A 155 7.14 -8.30 -5.94
C ASP A 155 8.47 -8.02 -6.65
N THR A 156 8.85 -8.95 -7.52
CA THR A 156 10.09 -8.87 -8.31
C THR A 156 10.03 -7.77 -9.37
N ASP A 157 8.84 -7.42 -9.85
CA ASP A 157 8.68 -6.38 -10.86
C ASP A 157 9.10 -5.01 -10.29
N VAL A 158 8.84 -4.78 -8.99
CA VAL A 158 9.36 -3.61 -8.27
C VAL A 158 10.89 -3.57 -8.23
N VAL A 159 11.55 -4.73 -8.10
CA VAL A 159 13.03 -4.77 -8.08
C VAL A 159 13.59 -4.37 -9.43
N ALA A 160 13.03 -4.89 -10.52
CA ALA A 160 13.44 -4.52 -11.87
C ALA A 160 13.19 -3.03 -12.15
N LEU A 161 12.03 -2.53 -11.77
CA LEU A 161 11.64 -1.14 -11.90
C LEU A 161 12.54 -0.19 -11.07
N ALA A 162 12.89 -0.58 -9.85
CA ALA A 162 13.76 0.21 -8.97
C ALA A 162 15.17 0.40 -9.54
N VAL A 163 15.70 -0.55 -10.32
CA VAL A 163 16.99 -0.37 -11.02
C VAL A 163 16.92 0.77 -12.03
N SER A 164 15.78 0.91 -12.73
CA SER A 164 15.55 2.03 -13.64
C SER A 164 15.46 3.34 -12.87
N LEU A 165 14.65 3.38 -11.81
CA LEU A 165 14.48 4.59 -10.99
C LEU A 165 15.81 5.08 -10.39
N ALA A 166 16.67 4.16 -9.92
CA ALA A 166 17.95 4.52 -9.33
C ALA A 166 18.87 5.30 -10.30
N GLN A 167 18.67 5.16 -11.62
CA GLN A 167 19.43 5.93 -12.62
C GLN A 167 18.87 7.34 -12.84
N GLU A 168 17.63 7.59 -12.43
CA GLU A 168 16.91 8.86 -12.60
C GLU A 168 16.92 9.73 -11.33
N LEU A 169 17.19 9.13 -10.16
CA LEU A 169 17.31 9.84 -8.89
C LEU A 169 18.56 10.74 -8.85
N GLN A 170 18.57 11.73 -7.95
CA GLN A 170 19.72 12.61 -7.78
C GLN A 170 20.91 11.81 -7.21
N PRO A 171 22.17 12.21 -7.49
CA PRO A 171 23.35 11.50 -7.00
C PRO A 171 23.42 11.32 -5.47
N GLU A 172 22.79 12.23 -4.72
CA GLU A 172 22.67 12.18 -3.25
C GLU A 172 21.56 11.26 -2.74
N ASP A 173 20.65 10.81 -3.61
CA ASP A 173 19.53 9.94 -3.22
C ASP A 173 19.98 8.47 -3.15
N GLU A 174 19.71 7.84 -2.01
CA GLU A 174 19.90 6.43 -1.77
C GLU A 174 18.57 5.67 -1.88
N LEU A 175 18.49 4.75 -2.83
CA LEU A 175 17.35 3.85 -2.96
C LEU A 175 17.68 2.46 -2.38
N TRP A 176 16.99 2.12 -1.29
CA TRP A 176 17.11 0.84 -0.60
C TRP A 176 15.90 -0.04 -0.93
N LEU A 177 16.15 -1.34 -1.12
CA LEU A 177 15.11 -2.34 -1.36
C LEU A 177 15.14 -3.39 -0.25
N ALA A 178 14.04 -3.48 0.50
CA ALA A 178 13.79 -4.59 1.41
C ALA A 178 12.82 -5.57 0.73
N PHE A 179 13.39 -6.61 0.13
CA PHE A 179 12.64 -7.71 -0.48
C PHE A 179 12.23 -8.71 0.61
N GLU A 180 10.97 -8.67 1.05
CA GLU A 180 10.46 -9.53 2.11
C GLU A 180 10.08 -10.91 1.52
N GLN A 181 10.49 -12.01 2.16
CA GLN A 181 9.93 -13.31 1.80
C GLN A 181 8.46 -13.33 2.24
N ALA A 182 7.56 -13.67 1.31
CA ALA A 182 6.16 -13.94 1.66
C ALA A 182 6.15 -15.03 2.74
N ARG A 183 5.88 -14.67 4.00
CA ARG A 183 5.86 -15.64 5.10
C ARG A 183 4.76 -16.68 4.83
N VAL A 184 5.16 -17.82 4.26
CA VAL A 184 4.44 -19.08 4.41
C VAL A 184 4.75 -19.55 5.82
N SER A 185 4.06 -18.96 6.80
CA SER A 185 3.98 -19.56 8.13
C SER A 185 2.94 -20.68 8.04
N ASP A 186 3.40 -21.87 7.68
CA ASP A 186 2.77 -23.11 8.09
C ASP A 186 3.11 -23.31 9.57
N THR A 187 2.14 -23.01 10.43
CA THR A 187 1.78 -23.75 11.66
C THR A 187 0.55 -23.12 12.29
#